data_AF-A0A6J5YA03-F1
#
_entry.id   AF-A0A6J5YA03-F1
#
_cell.length_a   1.000
_cell.length_b   1.000
_cell.length_c   1.000
_cell.angle_alpha   90.00
_cell.angle_beta   90.00
_cell.angle_gamma   90.00
#
_symmetry.space_group_name_H-M   'P 1'
#
loop_
_entity.id
_entity.type
_entity.pdbx_description
1 polymer ?
#
loop_
_entity_poly.entity_id
_entity_poly.type
_entity_poly.pdbx_seq_one_letter_code
_entity_poly.pdbx_strand_id
1 'polypeptide(L)' 'MPGEFDDIRARLERITEELTDLSISRLIDSIDAGGAEYPVDEKRLTRARRAVEKAISILREPDDFDEP' A
#
# COMPACT_ATOMS: atom_id res chain seq x y z
N MET A 1 16.11 7.58 -19.62
CA MET A 1 14.63 7.56 -19.63
C MET A 1 14.19 7.30 -18.21
N PRO A 2 13.05 7.83 -17.73
CA PRO A 2 12.43 7.22 -16.54
C PRO A 2 12.39 5.71 -16.77
N GLY A 3 12.78 4.93 -15.75
CA GLY A 3 12.79 3.48 -15.84
C GLY A 3 11.39 2.99 -16.21
N GLU A 4 11.29 1.89 -16.96
CA GLU A 4 10.02 1.31 -17.43
C GLU A 4 8.96 1.19 -16.32
N PHE A 5 9.41 1.02 -15.08
CA PHE A 5 8.56 0.86 -13.90
C PHE A 5 8.27 2.15 -13.11
N ASP A 6 8.83 3.29 -13.45
CA ASP A 6 8.68 4.53 -12.66
C ASP A 6 7.21 5.00 -12.61
N ASP A 7 6.50 4.97 -13.74
CA ASP A 7 5.08 5.33 -13.80
C ASP A 7 4.21 4.34 -13.01
N ILE A 8 4.56 3.05 -13.04
CA ILE A 8 3.86 2.01 -12.29
C ILE A 8 4.10 2.21 -10.79
N ARG A 9 5.34 2.48 -10.38
CA ARG A 9 5.70 2.77 -8.99
C ARG A 9 4.97 4.00 -8.46
N ALA A 10 4.93 5.09 -9.20
CA ALA A 10 4.21 6.29 -8.80
C ALA A 10 2.70 6.04 -8.59
N ARG A 11 2.10 5.15 -9.40
CA ARG A 11 0.70 4.73 -9.21
C ARG A 11 0.53 3.87 -7.95
N LEU A 12 1.44 2.94 -7.70
CA LEU A 12 1.40 2.09 -6.50
C LEU A 12 1.64 2.92 -5.22
N GLU A 13 2.51 3.93 -5.26
CA GLU A 13 2.74 4.86 -4.17
C GLU A 13 1.45 5.61 -3.80
N ARG A 14 0.72 6.16 -4.80
CA ARG A 14 -0.62 6.73 -4.56
C ARG A 14 -1.63 5.74 -3.98
N ILE A 15 -1.66 4.51 -4.47
CA ILE A 15 -2.56 3.47 -3.91
C ILE A 15 -2.21 3.18 -2.44
N THR A 16 -0.93 3.25 -2.07
CA THR A 16 -0.48 3.05 -0.68
C THR A 16 -1.00 4.16 0.23
N GLU A 17 -0.99 5.41 -0.25
CA GLU A 17 -1.56 6.57 0.44
C GLU A 17 -3.08 6.40 0.59
N GLU A 18 -3.80 6.09 -0.49
CA GLU A 18 -5.26 5.87 -0.47
C GLU A 18 -5.67 4.75 0.53
N LEU A 19 -4.90 3.66 0.59
CA LEU A 19 -5.12 2.58 1.56
C LEU A 19 -4.85 3.02 3.00
N THR A 20 -3.90 3.92 3.21
CA THR A 20 -3.58 4.49 4.53
C THR A 20 -4.69 5.42 4.99
N ASP A 21 -5.14 6.32 4.14
CA ASP A 21 -6.23 7.24 4.43
C ASP A 21 -7.51 6.48 4.76
N LEU A 22 -7.86 5.46 3.97
CA LEU A 22 -9.02 4.62 4.24
C LEU A 22 -8.89 3.86 5.57
N SER A 23 -7.70 3.40 5.94
CA SER A 23 -7.46 2.75 7.23
C SER A 23 -7.70 3.71 8.39
N ILE A 24 -7.24 4.95 8.26
CA ILE A 24 -7.44 6.01 9.27
C ILE A 24 -8.93 6.35 9.40
N SER A 25 -9.64 6.56 8.28
CA SER A 25 -11.08 6.85 8.31
C SER A 25 -11.86 5.73 9.01
N ARG A 26 -11.55 4.46 8.71
CA ARG A 26 -12.21 3.31 9.35
C ARG A 26 -11.93 3.21 10.85
N LEU A 27 -10.72 3.59 11.28
CA LEU A 27 -10.39 3.64 12.70
C LEU A 27 -11.21 4.71 13.42
N ILE A 28 -11.36 5.89 12.82
CA ILE A 28 -12.19 6.98 13.37
C ILE A 28 -13.65 6.53 13.48
N ASP A 29 -14.23 5.99 12.39
CA ASP A 29 -15.60 5.49 12.38
C ASP A 29 -15.83 4.42 13.45
N SER A 30 -14.84 3.53 13.67
CA SER A 30 -14.91 2.50 14.71
C SER A 30 -14.90 3.07 16.12
N ILE A 31 -14.14 4.15 16.37
CA ILE A 31 -14.11 4.84 17.66
C ILE A 31 -15.46 5.51 17.91
N ASP A 32 -16.01 6.18 16.90
CA ASP A 32 -17.31 6.85 16.98
C ASP A 32 -18.47 5.85 17.20
N ALA A 33 -18.35 4.64 16.67
CA ALA A 33 -19.31 3.55 16.87
C ALA A 33 -19.18 2.81 18.22
N GLY A 34 -18.28 3.23 19.11
CA GLY A 34 -18.12 2.65 20.45
C GLY A 34 -17.06 1.54 20.57
N GLY A 35 -16.17 1.39 19.58
CA GLY A 35 -14.91 0.65 19.72
C GLY A 35 -15.02 -0.87 19.93
N ALA A 36 -16.17 -1.48 19.60
CA ALA A 36 -16.46 -2.86 20.00
C ALA A 36 -15.74 -3.95 19.16
N GLU A 37 -15.32 -3.66 17.93
CA GLU A 37 -14.61 -4.64 17.09
C GLU A 37 -13.51 -3.99 16.25
N TYR A 38 -12.32 -4.62 16.24
CA TYR A 38 -11.29 -4.35 15.25
C TYR A 38 -11.85 -4.81 13.89
N PRO A 39 -12.22 -3.90 12.98
CA PRO A 39 -12.98 -4.30 11.80
C PRO A 39 -12.18 -5.30 10.98
N VAL A 40 -12.83 -6.36 10.46
CA VAL A 40 -12.22 -7.27 9.47
C VAL A 40 -11.58 -6.48 8.32
N ASP A 41 -12.16 -5.32 8.02
CA ASP A 41 -11.66 -4.34 7.06
C ASP A 41 -10.26 -3.82 7.41
N GLU A 42 -9.91 -3.59 8.67
CA GLU A 42 -8.61 -3.03 9.06
C GLU A 42 -7.46 -4.03 8.84
N LYS A 43 -7.69 -5.31 9.17
CA LYS A 43 -6.75 -6.40 8.84
C LYS A 43 -6.63 -6.62 7.34
N ARG A 44 -7.69 -6.36 6.58
CA ARG A 44 -7.69 -6.48 5.11
C ARG A 44 -6.91 -5.33 4.48
N LEU A 45 -7.13 -4.09 4.94
CA LEU A 45 -6.45 -2.89 4.46
C LEU A 45 -4.96 -2.93 4.77
N THR A 46 -4.57 -3.35 5.97
CA THR A 46 -3.15 -3.50 6.35
C THR A 46 -2.43 -4.51 5.44
N ARG A 47 -3.08 -5.65 5.14
CA ARG A 47 -2.50 -6.66 4.24
C ARG A 47 -2.39 -6.16 2.80
N ALA A 48 -3.41 -5.46 2.31
CA ALA A 48 -3.39 -4.86 0.98
C ALA A 48 -2.25 -3.84 0.88
N ARG A 49 -2.12 -2.93 1.85
CA ARG A 49 -1.05 -1.91 1.86
C ARG A 49 0.33 -2.53 1.81
N ARG A 50 0.60 -3.52 2.66
CA ARG A 50 1.88 -4.25 2.66
C ARG A 50 2.17 -4.95 1.34
N ALA A 51 1.16 -5.49 0.66
CA ALA A 51 1.34 -6.12 -0.65
C ALA A 51 1.73 -5.09 -1.72
N VAL A 52 1.14 -3.89 -1.67
CA VAL A 52 1.48 -2.78 -2.58
C VAL A 52 2.88 -2.24 -2.29
N GLU A 53 3.22 -2.00 -1.01
CA GLU A 53 4.57 -1.62 -0.58
C GLU A 53 5.63 -2.61 -1.08
N LYS A 54 5.34 -3.92 -0.99
CA LYS A 54 6.22 -4.96 -1.51
C LYS A 54 6.38 -4.88 -3.03
N ALA A 55 5.30 -4.63 -3.77
CA ALA A 55 5.37 -4.46 -5.22
C ALA A 55 6.22 -3.25 -5.62
N ILE A 56 6.11 -2.12 -4.91
CA ILE A 56 6.97 -0.94 -5.12
C ILE A 56 8.44 -1.30 -4.90
N SER A 57 8.74 -2.05 -3.85
CA SER A 57 10.11 -2.50 -3.54
C SER A 57 10.69 -3.35 -4.67
N ILE A 58 9.93 -4.34 -5.16
CA ILE A 58 10.35 -5.23 -6.25
C ILE A 58 10.65 -4.42 -7.52
N LEU A 59 9.79 -3.46 -7.86
CA LEU A 59 9.97 -2.62 -9.05
C LEU A 59 11.10 -1.58 -8.92
N ARG A 60 11.68 -1.43 -7.73
CA ARG A 60 12.83 -0.54 -7.47
C ARG A 60 14.15 -1.30 -7.53
N GLU A 61 14.15 -2.62 -7.33
CA GLU A 61 15.37 -3.42 -7.46
C GLU A 61 15.94 -3.20 -8.87
N PRO A 62 17.22 -2.80 -9.01
CA PRO A 62 17.86 -2.79 -10.31
C PRO A 62 17.71 -4.21 -10.87
N ASP A 63 17.38 -4.34 -12.16
CA ASP A 63 17.33 -5.66 -12.79
C ASP A 63 18.71 -6.31 -12.61
N ASP A 64 18.85 -7.22 -11.64
CA ASP A 64 20.04 -8.05 -11.40
C ASP A 64 20.34 -9.00 -12.59
N PHE A 65 19.69 -8.78 -13.74
CA PHE A 65 19.88 -9.48 -15.01
C PHE A 65 20.82 -8.76 -15.99
N ASP A 66 21.29 -7.55 -15.67
CA ASP A 66 22.43 -6.91 -16.36
C ASP A 66 23.75 -7.37 -15.72
N GLU A 67 24.04 -8.68 -15.76
CA GLU A 67 25.38 -9.20 -15.49
C GLU A 67 26.13 -9.30 -16.84
N PRO A 68 27.33 -8.71 -16.99
CA PRO A 68 28.10 -8.68 -18.25
C PRO A 68 28.69 -10.03 -18.67
#